data_AF-A0A660U4U0-F1
#
_entry.id   AF-A0A660U4U0-F1
#
_cell.length_a   1.000
_cell.length_b   1.000
_cell.length_c   1.000
_cell.angle_alpha   90.00
_cell.angle_beta   90.00
_cell.angle_gamma   90.00
#
_symmetry.space_group_name_H-M   'P 1'
#
loop_
_entity.id
_entity.type
_entity.pdbx_description
1 polymer ?
#
loop_
_entity_poly.entity_id
_entity_poly.type
_entity_poly.pdbx_seq_one_letter_code
_entity_poly.pdbx_strand_id
1 'polypeptide(L)'
;MLKINPDPGNRGWEDATDLSQLSEAEIKDTLAQTDILYFTWNGPGHDQGYFMKGAENAVREWVKNGGVVWVDAFDDNFTDDQGNQIGLWWPVDEHPARIANTGDSDVNITPEGEASGLFSKPNAVDVNALTLDDNFTDLDPAYVVLAERADGAGAAAIKLPYGAGYYVGMCIDTRDAARLEAAKPLIENALYYCATLKAAAAAVRPEDKLATTWGAVKAE
;
A
#
# COMPACT_ATOMS: atom_id res chain seq x y z
N MET A 1 -21.42 -1.68 5.06
CA MET A 1 -21.95 -2.89 4.40
C MET A 1 -20.76 -3.60 3.79
N LEU A 2 -20.37 -4.75 4.33
CA LEU A 2 -19.30 -5.57 3.77
C LEU A 2 -19.78 -6.09 2.41
N LYS A 3 -19.18 -5.63 1.32
CA LYS A 3 -19.40 -6.20 -0.01
C LYS A 3 -18.35 -7.28 -0.19
N ILE A 4 -18.76 -8.54 -0.28
CA ILE A 4 -17.89 -9.65 -0.70
C ILE A 4 -17.97 -9.70 -2.22
N ASN A 5 -16.83 -9.88 -2.91
CA ASN A 5 -16.81 -10.03 -4.37
C ASN A 5 -17.69 -11.24 -4.78
N PRO A 6 -18.79 -11.04 -5.54
CA PRO A 6 -19.64 -12.13 -5.98
C PRO A 6 -19.07 -12.85 -7.22
N ASP A 7 -18.02 -12.33 -7.86
CA ASP A 7 -17.38 -12.96 -9.01
C ASP A 7 -16.55 -14.18 -8.58
N PRO A 8 -16.92 -15.41 -8.99
CA PRO A 8 -16.15 -16.62 -8.69
C PRO A 8 -14.76 -16.65 -9.36
N GLY A 9 -14.50 -15.79 -10.34
CA GLY A 9 -13.19 -15.58 -10.96
C GLY A 9 -12.35 -14.49 -10.28
N ASN A 10 -12.84 -13.91 -9.19
CA ASN A 10 -12.20 -12.86 -8.40
C ASN A 10 -11.85 -11.55 -9.16
N ARG A 11 -12.52 -11.22 -10.27
CA ARG A 11 -12.17 -10.03 -11.10
C ARG A 11 -12.80 -8.72 -10.61
N GLY A 12 -13.04 -8.59 -9.31
CA GLY A 12 -13.75 -7.45 -8.71
C GLY A 12 -15.27 -7.46 -8.90
N TRP A 13 -15.93 -6.38 -8.47
CA TRP A 13 -17.40 -6.24 -8.52
C TRP A 13 -17.91 -5.79 -9.90
N GLU A 14 -19.16 -6.16 -10.25
CA GLU A 14 -19.82 -5.67 -11.48
C GLU A 14 -19.96 -4.14 -11.51
N ASP A 15 -20.06 -3.49 -10.34
CA ASP A 15 -20.11 -2.03 -10.21
C ASP A 15 -18.75 -1.38 -9.92
N ALA A 16 -17.65 -2.14 -10.04
CA ALA A 16 -16.32 -1.58 -9.91
C ALA A 16 -15.99 -0.71 -11.13
N THR A 17 -15.35 0.44 -10.89
CA THR A 17 -14.82 1.26 -11.98
C THR A 17 -13.57 0.60 -12.55
N ASP A 18 -13.65 0.12 -13.78
CA ASP A 18 -12.48 -0.36 -14.52
C ASP A 18 -11.61 0.84 -14.94
N LEU A 19 -10.51 1.07 -14.23
CA LEU A 19 -9.59 2.17 -14.53
C LEU A 19 -8.99 2.07 -15.93
N SER A 20 -8.94 0.87 -16.54
CA SER A 20 -8.45 0.70 -17.92
C SER A 20 -9.40 1.28 -18.97
N GLN A 21 -10.67 1.51 -18.61
CA GLN A 21 -11.67 2.16 -19.47
C GLN A 21 -11.71 3.68 -19.30
N LEU A 22 -10.99 4.23 -18.32
CA LEU A 22 -10.91 5.66 -18.07
C LEU A 22 -9.76 6.30 -18.84
N SER A 23 -9.94 7.56 -19.23
CA SER A 23 -8.83 8.39 -19.69
C SER A 23 -7.88 8.73 -18.52
N GLU A 24 -6.64 9.06 -18.84
CA GLU A 24 -5.65 9.49 -17.83
C GLU A 24 -6.15 10.67 -16.97
N ALA A 25 -6.95 11.58 -17.54
CA ALA A 25 -7.55 12.69 -16.81
C ALA A 25 -8.59 12.21 -15.80
N GLU A 26 -9.46 11.28 -16.18
CA GLU A 26 -10.48 10.71 -15.28
C GLU A 26 -9.86 9.89 -14.15
N ILE A 27 -8.75 9.17 -14.42
CA ILE A 27 -7.97 8.49 -13.38
C ILE A 27 -7.40 9.50 -12.38
N LYS A 28 -6.80 10.60 -12.88
CA LYS A 28 -6.25 11.67 -12.02
C LYS A 28 -7.33 12.34 -11.17
N ASP A 29 -8.50 12.64 -11.75
CA ASP A 29 -9.62 13.26 -11.03
C ASP A 29 -10.20 12.33 -9.95
N THR A 30 -10.18 11.02 -10.20
CA THR A 30 -10.57 10.00 -9.22
C THR A 30 -9.56 9.94 -8.07
N LEU A 31 -8.26 9.89 -8.39
CA LEU A 31 -7.19 9.83 -7.40
C LEU A 31 -7.09 11.13 -6.57
N ALA A 32 -7.39 12.29 -7.16
CA ALA A 32 -7.40 13.57 -6.45
C ALA A 32 -8.43 13.64 -5.30
N GLN A 33 -9.47 12.81 -5.35
CA GLN A 33 -10.49 12.68 -4.31
C GLN A 33 -10.20 11.53 -3.33
N THR A 34 -9.08 10.83 -3.53
CA THR A 34 -8.70 9.64 -2.78
C THR A 34 -7.51 9.98 -1.88
N ASP A 35 -7.63 9.62 -0.60
CA ASP A 35 -6.53 9.77 0.36
C ASP A 35 -5.67 8.50 0.44
N ILE A 36 -6.31 7.34 0.39
CA ILE A 36 -5.70 6.02 0.53
C ILE A 36 -6.22 5.11 -0.59
N LEU A 37 -5.30 4.47 -1.30
CA LEU A 37 -5.60 3.42 -2.27
C LEU A 37 -5.24 2.08 -1.63
N TYR A 38 -6.24 1.24 -1.39
CA TYR A 38 -6.06 -0.07 -0.78
C TYR A 38 -6.22 -1.17 -1.84
N PHE A 39 -5.15 -1.92 -2.07
CA PHE A 39 -5.17 -3.18 -2.80
C PHE A 39 -5.26 -4.36 -1.83
N THR A 40 -6.39 -5.05 -1.84
CA THR A 40 -6.56 -6.33 -1.11
C THR A 40 -5.67 -7.41 -1.73
N TRP A 41 -5.68 -8.62 -1.15
CA TRP A 41 -4.91 -9.77 -1.64
C TRP A 41 -4.90 -9.89 -3.17
N ASN A 42 -3.69 -9.79 -3.76
CA ASN A 42 -3.39 -9.80 -5.19
C ASN A 42 -4.27 -8.85 -6.04
N GLY A 43 -4.72 -7.74 -5.46
CA GLY A 43 -5.59 -6.76 -6.11
C GLY A 43 -5.02 -6.08 -7.38
N PRO A 44 -3.71 -5.78 -7.48
CA PRO A 44 -3.13 -5.18 -8.68
C PRO A 44 -3.02 -6.17 -9.86
N GLY A 45 -3.15 -7.47 -9.57
CA GLY A 45 -3.12 -8.55 -10.54
C GLY A 45 -2.99 -9.91 -9.85
N HIS A 46 -3.58 -10.94 -10.46
CA HIS A 46 -3.46 -12.36 -10.08
C HIS A 46 -3.80 -13.25 -11.28
N ASP A 47 -3.48 -14.55 -11.21
CA ASP A 47 -3.88 -15.56 -12.20
C ASP A 47 -3.58 -15.16 -13.67
N GLN A 48 -2.36 -14.66 -13.92
CA GLN A 48 -1.91 -14.13 -15.23
C GLN A 48 -2.63 -12.85 -15.69
N GLY A 49 -3.52 -12.29 -14.87
CA GLY A 49 -4.16 -10.99 -15.09
C GLY A 49 -3.37 -9.88 -14.42
N TYR A 50 -3.18 -8.77 -15.15
CA TYR A 50 -2.60 -7.54 -14.62
C TYR A 50 -3.60 -6.40 -14.77
N PHE A 51 -4.04 -5.82 -13.66
CA PHE A 51 -5.20 -4.91 -13.62
C PHE A 51 -4.83 -3.43 -13.48
N MET A 52 -3.54 -3.13 -13.36
CA MET A 52 -3.06 -1.75 -13.23
C MET A 52 -2.66 -1.10 -14.55
N LYS A 53 -2.84 -1.81 -15.67
CA LYS A 53 -2.42 -1.34 -17.01
C LYS A 53 -3.06 0.00 -17.37
N GLY A 54 -2.23 1.01 -17.58
CA GLY A 54 -2.63 2.36 -17.95
C GLY A 54 -2.84 3.30 -16.76
N ALA A 55 -2.87 2.77 -15.53
CA ALA A 55 -3.04 3.56 -14.31
C ALA A 55 -1.72 3.77 -13.53
N GLU A 56 -0.65 3.06 -13.88
CA GLU A 56 0.59 3.01 -13.07
C GLU A 56 1.20 4.38 -12.84
N ASN A 57 1.40 5.14 -13.92
CA ASN A 57 2.01 6.47 -13.83
C ASN A 57 1.13 7.45 -13.04
N ALA A 58 -0.19 7.37 -13.21
CA ALA A 58 -1.12 8.21 -12.47
C ALA A 58 -1.07 7.89 -10.96
N VAL A 59 -1.00 6.61 -10.60
CA VAL A 59 -0.85 6.18 -9.19
C VAL A 59 0.48 6.64 -8.62
N ARG A 60 1.61 6.41 -9.30
CA ARG A 60 2.92 6.87 -8.84
C ARG A 60 2.96 8.38 -8.62
N GLU A 61 2.44 9.14 -9.58
CA GLU A 61 2.41 10.60 -9.49
C GLU A 61 1.51 11.06 -8.35
N TRP A 62 0.36 10.41 -8.15
CA TRP A 62 -0.50 10.66 -7.01
C TRP A 62 0.19 10.38 -5.68
N VAL A 63 0.92 9.26 -5.56
CA VAL A 63 1.73 8.96 -4.35
C VAL A 63 2.84 10.01 -4.17
N LYS A 64 3.59 10.36 -5.22
CA LYS A 64 4.62 11.43 -5.15
C LYS A 64 4.06 12.73 -4.59
N ASN A 65 2.80 13.03 -4.86
CA ASN A 65 2.09 14.22 -4.39
C ASN A 65 1.32 14.01 -3.06
N GLY A 66 1.63 12.96 -2.31
CA GLY A 66 1.12 12.76 -0.95
C GLY A 66 -0.02 11.75 -0.82
N GLY A 67 -0.31 10.96 -1.86
CA GLY A 67 -1.17 9.77 -1.76
C GLY A 67 -0.52 8.66 -0.92
N VAL A 68 -1.35 7.76 -0.38
CA VAL A 68 -0.86 6.60 0.38
C VAL A 68 -1.43 5.31 -0.21
N VAL A 69 -0.56 4.39 -0.62
CA VAL A 69 -0.96 3.04 -1.03
C VAL A 69 -0.80 2.08 0.14
N TRP A 70 -1.81 1.26 0.39
CA TRP A 70 -1.73 0.06 1.21
C TRP A 70 -1.95 -1.16 0.32
N VAL A 71 -1.10 -2.19 0.45
CA VAL A 71 -1.26 -3.47 -0.24
C VAL A 71 -1.18 -4.61 0.76
N ASP A 72 -2.07 -5.59 0.60
CA ASP A 72 -1.96 -6.88 1.27
C ASP A 72 -0.88 -7.73 0.57
N ALA A 73 -0.93 -9.07 0.67
CA ALA A 73 -0.01 -9.88 -0.12
C ALA A 73 -0.18 -9.59 -1.62
N PHE A 74 0.97 -9.58 -2.31
CA PHE A 74 1.08 -9.28 -3.72
C PHE A 74 1.79 -10.45 -4.40
N ASP A 75 1.15 -10.96 -5.45
CA ASP A 75 1.62 -12.09 -6.26
C ASP A 75 2.95 -11.77 -6.94
N ASP A 76 3.59 -12.82 -7.46
CA ASP A 76 4.85 -12.68 -8.15
C ASP A 76 4.80 -11.65 -9.29
N ASN A 77 5.88 -10.88 -9.41
CA ASN A 77 5.91 -9.71 -10.29
C ASN A 77 5.52 -10.09 -11.72
N PHE A 78 4.45 -9.45 -12.21
CA PHE A 78 4.03 -9.59 -13.60
C PHE A 78 5.18 -9.25 -14.54
N THR A 79 5.34 -10.07 -15.57
CA THR A 79 6.26 -9.79 -16.67
C THR A 79 5.47 -9.69 -17.98
N ASP A 80 5.94 -8.84 -18.90
CA ASP A 80 5.45 -8.87 -20.28
C ASP A 80 5.90 -10.16 -21.00
N ASP A 81 5.43 -10.35 -22.24
CA ASP A 81 5.81 -11.50 -23.08
C ASP A 81 7.32 -11.58 -23.37
N GLN A 82 8.09 -10.53 -23.05
CA GLN A 82 9.54 -10.46 -23.20
C GLN A 82 10.29 -10.69 -21.87
N GLY A 83 9.57 -10.94 -20.77
CA GLY A 83 10.14 -11.14 -19.45
C GLY A 83 10.54 -9.85 -18.73
N ASN A 84 10.17 -8.67 -19.25
CA ASN A 84 10.40 -7.41 -18.54
C ASN A 84 9.36 -7.25 -17.44
N GLN A 85 9.77 -6.73 -16.29
CA GLN A 85 8.84 -6.40 -15.22
C GLN A 85 7.82 -5.36 -15.71
N ILE A 86 6.55 -5.72 -15.64
CA ILE A 86 5.40 -4.81 -15.69
C ILE A 86 4.88 -4.66 -14.26
N GLY A 87 3.98 -3.71 -13.98
CA GLY A 87 3.61 -3.46 -12.58
C GLY A 87 4.29 -2.25 -11.94
N LEU A 88 4.69 -1.26 -12.72
CA LEU A 88 5.37 -0.05 -12.23
C LEU A 88 4.49 0.88 -11.37
N TRP A 89 3.29 0.47 -10.98
CA TRP A 89 2.49 1.20 -9.99
C TRP A 89 3.17 1.19 -8.61
N TRP A 90 3.95 0.14 -8.31
CA TRP A 90 4.94 0.12 -7.24
C TRP A 90 6.32 0.47 -7.85
N PRO A 91 7.09 1.41 -7.27
CA PRO A 91 8.25 2.02 -7.92
C PRO A 91 9.52 1.14 -7.86
N VAL A 92 9.40 -0.14 -8.22
CA VAL A 92 10.49 -1.16 -8.24
C VAL A 92 11.64 -0.84 -9.19
N ASP A 93 11.41 0.01 -10.18
CA ASP A 93 12.43 0.54 -11.10
C ASP A 93 13.31 1.63 -10.45
N GLU A 94 12.78 2.37 -9.47
CA GLU A 94 13.50 3.38 -8.69
C GLU A 94 14.01 2.83 -7.34
N HIS A 95 13.21 1.97 -6.70
CA HIS A 95 13.46 1.35 -5.40
C HIS A 95 13.28 -0.17 -5.53
N PRO A 96 14.32 -0.90 -5.99
CA PRO A 96 14.25 -2.34 -6.24
C PRO A 96 13.73 -3.14 -5.05
N ALA A 97 12.89 -4.12 -5.36
CA ALA A 97 12.42 -5.15 -4.45
C ALA A 97 11.98 -6.38 -5.25
N ARG A 98 11.96 -7.55 -4.63
CA ARG A 98 11.44 -8.78 -5.22
C ARG A 98 10.25 -9.29 -4.44
N ILE A 99 9.41 -10.09 -5.10
CA ILE A 99 8.38 -10.87 -4.44
C ILE A 99 8.87 -12.30 -4.33
N ALA A 100 8.73 -12.89 -3.15
CA ALA A 100 8.99 -14.30 -2.92
C ALA A 100 7.66 -15.04 -2.77
N ASN A 101 7.55 -16.18 -3.46
CA ASN A 101 6.44 -17.09 -3.28
C ASN A 101 6.58 -17.80 -1.93
N THR A 102 5.73 -17.47 -0.96
CA THR A 102 5.84 -17.96 0.41
C THR A 102 4.50 -18.37 0.99
N GLY A 103 4.52 -19.29 1.95
CA GLY A 103 3.32 -19.68 2.69
C GLY A 103 3.16 -18.92 4.00
N ASP A 104 2.32 -19.46 4.87
CA ASP A 104 2.07 -18.93 6.20
C ASP A 104 3.32 -18.95 7.10
N SER A 105 3.45 -17.97 8.00
CA SER A 105 4.58 -17.85 8.93
C SER A 105 4.24 -16.94 10.10
N ASP A 106 4.91 -17.14 11.22
CA ASP A 106 4.87 -16.17 12.33
C ASP A 106 5.58 -14.88 11.93
N VAL A 107 5.25 -13.78 12.63
CA VAL A 107 5.78 -12.44 12.41
C VAL A 107 6.55 -11.96 13.63
N ASN A 108 7.74 -11.41 13.37
CA ASN A 108 8.52 -10.66 14.34
C ASN A 108 8.39 -9.17 14.03
N ILE A 109 7.65 -8.44 14.88
CA ILE A 109 7.47 -6.99 14.72
C ILE A 109 8.79 -6.28 15.06
N THR A 110 9.22 -5.36 14.19
CA THR A 110 10.44 -4.56 14.42
C THR A 110 10.15 -3.37 15.35
N PRO A 111 11.17 -2.70 15.93
CA PRO A 111 10.95 -1.46 16.67
C PRO A 111 10.22 -0.38 15.86
N GLU A 112 10.51 -0.26 14.56
CA GLU A 112 9.81 0.62 13.64
C GLU A 112 8.34 0.22 13.47
N GLY A 113 8.06 -1.09 13.42
CA GLY A 113 6.71 -1.64 13.42
C GLY A 113 5.93 -1.31 14.69
N GLU A 114 6.53 -1.50 15.87
CA GLU A 114 5.92 -1.15 17.15
C GLU A 114 5.59 0.35 17.21
N ALA A 115 6.54 1.20 16.81
CA ALA A 115 6.39 2.65 16.81
C ALA A 115 5.33 3.15 15.83
N SER A 116 5.09 2.43 14.74
CA SER A 116 4.10 2.80 13.71
C SER A 116 2.66 2.75 14.23
N GLY A 117 2.38 1.88 15.21
CA GLY A 117 1.01 1.58 15.65
C GLY A 117 0.24 0.62 14.73
N LEU A 118 0.80 0.18 13.59
CA LEU A 118 0.17 -0.73 12.64
C LEU A 118 -0.34 -2.02 13.31
N PHE A 119 0.41 -2.55 14.28
CA PHE A 119 0.07 -3.80 14.95
C PHE A 119 -0.70 -3.61 16.27
N SER A 120 -1.06 -2.37 16.63
CA SER A 120 -1.63 -2.09 17.97
C SER A 120 -2.70 -1.01 18.04
N LYS A 121 -2.97 -0.25 16.97
CA LYS A 121 -3.91 0.87 16.99
C LYS A 121 -4.76 0.94 15.72
N PRO A 122 -6.10 1.10 15.84
CA PRO A 122 -6.85 1.25 17.09
C PRO A 122 -7.12 -0.07 17.84
N ASN A 123 -6.87 -1.22 17.21
CA ASN A 123 -7.23 -2.53 17.73
C ASN A 123 -6.01 -3.33 18.21
N ALA A 124 -6.21 -4.16 19.23
CA ALA A 124 -5.28 -5.23 19.55
C ALA A 124 -5.37 -6.30 18.45
N VAL A 125 -4.21 -6.76 17.98
CA VAL A 125 -4.10 -7.78 16.93
C VAL A 125 -3.13 -8.85 17.40
N ASP A 126 -3.52 -10.10 17.28
CA ASP A 126 -2.59 -11.22 17.30
C ASP A 126 -2.18 -11.51 15.86
N VAL A 127 -1.04 -10.96 15.44
CA VAL A 127 -0.59 -11.03 14.05
C VAL A 127 -0.27 -12.47 13.62
N ASN A 128 0.13 -13.32 14.57
CA ASN A 128 0.46 -14.73 14.32
C ASN A 128 -0.79 -15.62 14.24
N ALA A 129 -1.98 -15.07 14.48
CA ALA A 129 -3.25 -15.74 14.21
C ALA A 129 -3.76 -15.49 12.79
N LEU A 130 -3.09 -14.64 12.01
CA LEU A 130 -3.44 -14.31 10.63
C LEU A 130 -2.69 -15.23 9.68
N THR A 131 -3.29 -15.50 8.52
CA THR A 131 -2.61 -16.21 7.44
C THR A 131 -1.80 -15.23 6.61
N LEU A 132 -0.52 -15.54 6.40
CA LEU A 132 0.34 -14.83 5.47
C LEU A 132 0.44 -15.52 4.10
N ASP A 133 0.90 -14.77 3.11
CA ASP A 133 1.20 -15.23 1.75
C ASP A 133 2.46 -14.52 1.23
N ASP A 134 2.63 -14.47 -0.09
CA ASP A 134 3.72 -13.81 -0.79
C ASP A 134 4.11 -12.43 -0.25
N ASN A 135 5.42 -12.21 -0.18
CA ASN A 135 6.01 -11.08 0.53
C ASN A 135 7.18 -10.45 -0.22
N PHE A 136 7.54 -9.24 0.20
CA PHE A 136 8.68 -8.54 -0.36
C PHE A 136 10.01 -9.00 0.24
N THR A 137 11.01 -9.15 -0.63
CA THR A 137 12.40 -9.53 -0.34
C THR A 137 13.36 -8.65 -1.13
N ASP A 138 14.67 -8.77 -0.88
CA ASP A 138 15.73 -8.03 -1.60
C ASP A 138 15.46 -6.53 -1.71
N LEU A 139 15.04 -5.93 -0.59
CA LEU A 139 14.57 -4.55 -0.49
C LEU A 139 15.71 -3.54 -0.65
N ASP A 140 15.48 -2.50 -1.46
CA ASP A 140 16.30 -1.30 -1.48
C ASP A 140 16.40 -0.65 -0.08
N PRO A 141 17.52 0.01 0.28
CA PRO A 141 17.66 0.63 1.60
C PRO A 141 16.64 1.74 1.92
N ALA A 142 15.90 2.26 0.94
CA ALA A 142 14.82 3.22 1.19
C ALA A 142 13.59 2.60 1.87
N TYR A 143 13.43 1.27 1.80
CA TYR A 143 12.34 0.58 2.51
C TYR A 143 12.62 0.53 4.02
N VAL A 144 11.57 0.76 4.80
CA VAL A 144 11.55 0.53 6.24
C VAL A 144 10.80 -0.77 6.51
N VAL A 145 11.48 -1.74 7.10
CA VAL A 145 10.88 -3.01 7.51
C VAL A 145 10.13 -2.79 8.83
N LEU A 146 8.82 -3.00 8.81
CA LEU A 146 7.94 -2.88 9.97
C LEU A 146 7.77 -4.22 10.69
N ALA A 147 7.91 -5.33 9.95
CA ALA A 147 7.94 -6.65 10.54
C ALA A 147 8.67 -7.63 9.62
N GLU A 148 9.34 -8.61 10.22
CA GLU A 148 10.03 -9.70 9.54
C GLU A 148 9.25 -11.00 9.67
N ARG A 149 9.34 -11.87 8.67
CA ARG A 149 8.84 -13.23 8.77
C ARG A 149 9.76 -14.07 9.64
N ALA A 150 9.20 -14.90 10.52
CA ALA A 150 9.97 -15.73 11.44
C ALA A 150 10.77 -16.85 10.75
N ASP A 151 10.35 -17.25 9.55
CA ASP A 151 11.06 -18.22 8.71
C ASP A 151 12.28 -17.64 7.98
N GLY A 152 12.53 -16.33 8.09
CA GLY A 152 13.64 -15.65 7.43
C GLY A 152 13.43 -15.41 5.94
N ALA A 153 12.23 -15.61 5.41
CA ALA A 153 11.91 -15.39 3.99
C ALA A 153 11.63 -13.91 3.63
N GLY A 154 12.14 -12.97 4.43
CA GLY A 154 12.08 -11.53 4.17
C GLY A 154 11.08 -10.77 5.04
N ALA A 155 10.59 -9.64 4.54
CA ALA A 155 9.76 -8.74 5.31
C ALA A 155 8.29 -9.20 5.28
N ALA A 156 7.65 -9.26 6.44
CA ALA A 156 6.22 -9.47 6.56
C ALA A 156 5.45 -8.15 6.34
N ALA A 157 6.02 -7.02 6.76
CA ALA A 157 5.45 -5.69 6.55
C ALA A 157 6.51 -4.65 6.23
N ILE A 158 6.21 -3.74 5.33
CA ILE A 158 7.12 -2.71 4.83
C ILE A 158 6.43 -1.34 4.69
N LYS A 159 7.25 -0.29 4.66
CA LYS A 159 6.89 1.04 4.18
C LYS A 159 7.99 1.58 3.29
N LEU A 160 7.62 2.26 2.21
CA LEU A 160 8.50 3.07 1.37
C LEU A 160 7.98 4.51 1.32
N PRO A 161 8.72 5.49 1.87
CA PRO A 161 8.49 6.90 1.56
C PRO A 161 8.74 7.19 0.08
N TYR A 162 7.81 7.87 -0.59
CA TYR A 162 7.92 8.15 -2.02
C TYR A 162 7.38 9.54 -2.39
N GLY A 163 8.29 10.47 -2.66
CA GLY A 163 7.94 11.89 -2.75
C GLY A 163 7.38 12.38 -1.41
N ALA A 164 6.19 12.99 -1.45
CA ALA A 164 5.45 13.37 -0.24
C ALA A 164 4.60 12.23 0.34
N GLY A 165 4.35 11.16 -0.41
CA GLY A 165 3.47 10.06 -0.01
C GLY A 165 4.21 8.80 0.41
N TYR A 166 3.45 7.70 0.47
CA TYR A 166 3.95 6.43 0.99
C TYR A 166 3.35 5.22 0.27
N TYR A 167 4.17 4.21 0.05
CA TYR A 167 3.70 2.84 -0.15
C TYR A 167 3.86 2.07 1.16
N VAL A 168 2.85 1.29 1.52
CA VAL A 168 2.84 0.45 2.71
C VAL A 168 2.33 -0.92 2.29
N GLY A 169 2.96 -1.99 2.78
CA GLY A 169 2.55 -3.34 2.45
C GLY A 169 2.65 -4.28 3.63
N MET A 170 1.77 -5.29 3.66
CA MET A 170 1.93 -6.45 4.53
C MET A 170 1.40 -7.69 3.84
N CYS A 171 2.13 -8.80 3.96
CA CYS A 171 1.82 -10.03 3.24
C CYS A 171 0.63 -10.83 3.83
N ILE A 172 -0.47 -10.17 4.19
CA ILE A 172 -1.67 -10.86 4.68
C ILE A 172 -2.46 -11.50 3.53
N ASP A 173 -2.92 -12.73 3.74
CA ASP A 173 -3.84 -13.43 2.86
C ASP A 173 -5.28 -13.07 3.23
N THR A 174 -5.99 -12.36 2.35
CA THR A 174 -7.41 -12.02 2.54
C THR A 174 -8.31 -12.65 1.47
N ARG A 175 -7.88 -13.73 0.81
CA ARG A 175 -8.55 -14.27 -0.40
C ARG A 175 -9.97 -14.82 -0.17
N ASP A 176 -10.29 -15.17 1.07
CA ASP A 176 -11.59 -15.72 1.44
C ASP A 176 -12.19 -15.02 2.66
N ALA A 177 -13.50 -15.20 2.85
CA ALA A 177 -14.26 -14.50 3.88
C ALA A 177 -13.76 -14.80 5.30
N ALA A 178 -13.28 -16.00 5.60
CA ALA A 178 -12.81 -16.33 6.94
C ALA A 178 -11.48 -15.61 7.24
N ARG A 179 -10.57 -15.59 6.26
CA ARG A 179 -9.30 -14.86 6.39
C ARG A 179 -9.50 -13.35 6.44
N LEU A 180 -10.37 -12.80 5.60
CA LEU A 180 -10.72 -11.37 5.64
C LEU A 180 -11.31 -10.97 7.00
N GLU A 181 -12.24 -11.75 7.54
CA GLU A 181 -12.81 -11.46 8.87
C GLU A 181 -11.77 -11.53 9.98
N ALA A 182 -10.83 -12.49 9.91
CA ALA A 182 -9.72 -12.58 10.86
C ALA A 182 -8.76 -11.38 10.77
N ALA A 183 -8.43 -10.93 9.54
CA ALA A 183 -7.51 -9.82 9.29
C ALA A 183 -8.12 -8.44 9.53
N LYS A 184 -9.45 -8.33 9.62
CA LYS A 184 -10.16 -7.05 9.74
C LYS A 184 -9.62 -6.10 10.82
N PRO A 185 -9.30 -6.54 12.06
CA PRO A 185 -8.73 -5.64 13.06
C PRO A 185 -7.40 -5.02 12.64
N LEU A 186 -6.56 -5.80 11.94
CA LEU A 186 -5.29 -5.31 11.38
C LEU A 186 -5.51 -4.39 10.19
N ILE A 187 -6.47 -4.68 9.30
CA ILE A 187 -6.81 -3.80 8.18
C ILE A 187 -7.29 -2.44 8.71
N GLU A 188 -8.11 -2.42 9.77
CA GLU A 188 -8.52 -1.19 10.44
C GLU A 188 -7.31 -0.43 11.04
N ASN A 189 -6.33 -1.14 11.59
CA ASN A 189 -5.08 -0.54 12.04
C ASN A 189 -4.23 0.00 10.88
N ALA A 190 -4.17 -0.71 9.76
CA ALA A 190 -3.44 -0.30 8.56
C ALA A 190 -4.05 0.97 7.96
N LEU A 191 -5.38 1.05 7.89
CA LEU A 191 -6.09 2.25 7.46
C LEU A 191 -5.85 3.43 8.40
N TYR A 192 -5.85 3.19 9.72
CA TYR A 192 -5.51 4.21 10.70
C TYR A 192 -4.07 4.70 10.52
N TYR A 193 -3.11 3.78 10.36
CA TYR A 193 -1.70 4.10 10.12
C TYR A 193 -1.53 4.91 8.81
N CYS A 194 -2.14 4.47 7.72
CA CYS A 194 -2.12 5.18 6.44
C CYS A 194 -2.72 6.59 6.56
N ALA A 195 -3.80 6.76 7.32
CA ALA A 195 -4.36 8.08 7.59
C ALA A 195 -3.39 8.98 8.39
N THR A 196 -2.63 8.44 9.34
CA THR A 196 -1.59 9.20 10.04
C THR A 196 -0.44 9.60 9.12
N LEU A 197 -0.03 8.71 8.20
CA LEU A 197 0.97 9.01 7.17
C LEU A 197 0.47 10.10 6.22
N LYS A 198 -0.79 10.02 5.77
CA LYS A 198 -1.41 11.04 4.93
C LYS A 198 -1.45 12.41 5.63
N ALA A 199 -1.82 12.44 6.90
CA ALA A 199 -1.82 13.68 7.68
C ALA A 199 -0.40 14.27 7.82
N ALA A 200 0.62 13.42 7.98
CA ALA A 200 2.02 13.84 8.02
C ALA A 200 2.50 14.36 6.66
N ALA A 201 2.13 13.71 5.55
CA ALA A 201 2.43 14.13 4.18
C ALA A 201 1.85 15.51 3.84
N ALA A 202 0.64 15.80 4.35
CA ALA A 202 -0.05 17.06 4.14
C ALA A 202 0.41 18.18 5.10
N ALA A 203 1.25 17.87 6.10
CA ALA A 203 1.70 18.86 7.06
C ALA A 203 2.64 19.87 6.38
N VAL A 204 2.21 21.13 6.31
CA VAL A 204 3.04 22.23 5.80
C VAL A 204 4.31 22.31 6.63
N ARG A 205 5.47 22.13 5.99
CA ARG A 205 6.75 22.21 6.67
C ARG A 205 6.96 23.61 7.23
N PRO A 206 7.53 23.79 8.44
CA PRO A 206 7.75 25.11 9.03
C PRO A 206 8.48 26.09 8.10
N GLU A 207 9.37 25.60 7.24
CA GLU A 207 10.09 26.34 6.20
C GLU A 207 9.22 26.82 5.03
N ASP A 208 8.09 26.15 4.78
CA ASP A 208 7.10 26.52 3.77
C ASP A 208 6.04 27.50 4.36
N LYS A 209 6.11 27.77 5.67
CA LYS A 209 5.35 28.87 6.27
C LYS A 209 6.05 30.17 5.87
N LEU A 210 5.35 31.03 5.14
CA LEU A 210 5.75 32.42 4.90
C LEU A 210 6.35 32.98 6.19
N ALA A 211 7.65 33.28 6.16
CA ALA A 211 8.34 34.00 7.22
C ALA A 211 7.66 35.37 7.34
N THR A 212 6.60 35.43 8.13
CA THR A 212 5.93 36.67 8.46
C THR A 212 6.89 37.38 9.39
N THR A 213 7.82 38.14 8.81
CA THR A 213 8.62 39.08 9.58
C THR A 213 7.62 40.07 10.18
N TRP A 214 7.45 40.00 11.50
CA TRP A 214 6.56 40.84 12.29
C TRP A 214 6.75 42.36 12.09
N GLY A 215 7.75 42.79 11.32
CA GLY A 215 8.00 44.19 10.95
C GLY A 215 7.22 44.72 9.74
N ALA A 216 6.55 43.88 8.95
CA ALA A 216 5.82 44.32 7.75
C ALA A 216 4.35 44.73 8.00
N VAL A 217 3.80 44.46 9.19
CA VAL A 217 2.49 45.00 9.58
C VAL A 217 2.69 46.38 10.19
N LYS A 218 3.03 47.36 9.36
CA LYS A 218 2.76 48.77 9.67
C LYS A 218 1.51 49.18 8.93
N ALA A 219 0.45 49.41 9.69
CA ALA A 219 -0.73 50.10 9.21
C ALA A 219 -0.34 51.52 8.79
N GLU A 220 -0.86 51.94 7.64
CA GLU A 220 -1.05 53.35 7.27
C GLU A 220 -2.02 54.04 8.23
#